data_AF-A0A7V7DB63-F1
#
_entry.id   AF-A0A7V7DB63-F1
#
_cell.length_a   1.000
_cell.length_b   1.000
_cell.length_c   1.000
_cell.angle_alpha   90.00
_cell.angle_beta   90.00
_cell.angle_gamma   90.00
#
_symmetry.space_group_name_H-M   'P 1'
#
loop_
_entity.id
_entity.type
_entity.pdbx_description
1 polymer ?
#
loop_
_entity_poly.entity_id
_entity_poly.type
_entity_poly.pdbx_seq_one_letter_code
_entity_poly.pdbx_strand_id
1 'polypeptide(L)'
;MFYEAIFEPSRIKDYNSEAKKLSGKRIALQAGWIIEEGVHKGEQCFYIPNSKVGTIPGSDLKELKPISIARWKDIQKSLGFIPE
;
A
#
# COMPACT_ATOMS: atom_id res chain seq x y z
N MET A 1 -8.91 -3.30 -8.26
CA MET A 1 -9.15 -1.83 -8.34
C MET A 1 -7.90 -1.12 -7.83
N PHE A 2 -7.49 -0.02 -8.49
CA PHE A 2 -6.23 0.68 -8.22
C PHE A 2 -6.44 1.93 -7.38
N TYR A 3 -5.49 2.18 -6.49
CA TYR A 3 -5.57 3.28 -5.53
C TYR A 3 -4.21 3.99 -5.41
N GLU A 4 -4.25 5.26 -5.00
CA GLU A 4 -3.10 5.92 -4.37
C GLU A 4 -3.45 6.28 -2.94
N ALA A 5 -2.45 6.23 -2.07
CA ALA A 5 -2.53 6.65 -0.68
C ALA A 5 -1.16 7.08 -0.19
N ILE A 6 -1.11 7.79 0.94
CA ILE A 6 0.11 8.00 1.71
C ILE A 6 0.26 6.85 2.68
N PHE A 7 1.39 6.14 2.63
CA PHE A 7 1.68 5.07 3.58
C PHE A 7 2.14 5.67 4.90
N GLU A 8 1.31 5.59 5.93
CA GLU A 8 1.61 6.13 7.25
C GLU A 8 1.28 5.08 8.32
N PRO A 9 2.09 4.01 8.43
CA PRO A 9 1.79 2.94 9.35
C PRO A 9 1.98 3.38 10.79
N SER A 10 0.96 3.10 11.60
CA SER A 10 0.97 3.40 13.04
C SER A 10 2.07 2.64 13.80
N ARG A 11 2.43 1.44 13.30
CA ARG A 11 3.47 0.57 13.86
C ARG A 11 4.54 0.24 12.83
N ILE A 12 5.29 1.25 12.41
CA ILE A 12 6.39 1.10 11.43
C ILE A 12 7.43 0.01 11.81
N LYS A 13 7.56 -0.34 13.08
CA LYS A 13 8.50 -1.38 13.56
C LYS A 13 8.12 -2.79 13.10
N ASP A 14 6.83 -3.04 12.89
CA ASP A 14 6.29 -4.36 12.49
C ASP A 14 6.49 -4.62 11.00
N TYR A 15 6.89 -3.59 10.26
CA TYR A 15 7.16 -3.65 8.83
C TYR A 15 8.63 -3.88 8.51
N ASN A 16 8.87 -4.51 7.35
CA ASN A 16 10.21 -4.76 6.85
C ASN A 16 10.93 -3.46 6.41
N SER A 17 12.22 -3.58 6.08
CA SER A 17 13.06 -2.45 5.68
C SER A 17 12.59 -1.74 4.41
N GLU A 18 11.80 -2.39 3.55
CA GLU A 18 11.28 -1.79 2.32
C GLU A 18 10.09 -0.88 2.63
N ALA A 19 9.14 -1.37 3.41
CA ALA A 19 8.03 -0.59 3.95
C ALA A 19 8.52 0.63 4.75
N LYS A 20 9.59 0.48 5.53
CA LYS A 20 10.24 1.60 6.22
C LYS A 20 10.67 2.73 5.29
N LYS A 21 11.14 2.41 4.07
CA LYS A 21 11.54 3.41 3.06
C LYS A 21 10.36 4.09 2.38
N LEU A 22 9.17 3.53 2.48
CA LEU A 22 7.93 4.03 1.88
C LEU A 22 7.08 4.83 2.87
N SER A 23 7.39 4.79 4.16
CA SER A 23 6.69 5.57 5.19
C SER A 23 6.71 7.06 4.85
N GLY A 24 5.55 7.70 4.92
CA GLY A 24 5.30 9.09 4.55
C GLY A 24 5.27 9.35 3.04
N LYS A 25 5.46 8.34 2.18
CA LYS A 25 5.42 8.51 0.73
C LYS A 25 4.05 8.16 0.16
N ARG A 26 3.73 8.80 -0.97
CA ARG A 26 2.58 8.43 -1.79
C ARG A 26 2.90 7.15 -2.55
N ILE A 27 2.09 6.12 -2.36
CA ILE A 27 2.26 4.78 -2.91
C ILE A 27 1.08 4.38 -3.79
N ALA A 28 1.39 3.53 -4.77
CA ALA A 28 0.41 2.88 -5.65
C ALA A 28 -0.01 1.55 -5.02
N LEU A 29 -1.32 1.36 -4.89
CA LEU A 29 -1.92 0.24 -4.18
C LEU A 29 -2.94 -0.48 -5.03
N GLN A 30 -3.13 -1.76 -4.74
CA GLN A 30 -4.22 -2.56 -5.25
C GLN A 30 -5.03 -3.10 -4.07
N ALA A 31 -6.35 -3.03 -4.17
CA ALA A 31 -7.23 -3.64 -3.17
C ALA A 31 -7.11 -5.16 -3.23
N GLY A 32 -6.92 -5.78 -2.06
CA GLY A 32 -6.93 -7.22 -1.85
C GLY A 32 -8.22 -7.71 -1.21
N TRP A 33 -8.11 -8.57 -0.21
CA TRP A 33 -9.21 -9.17 0.54
C TRP A 33 -9.51 -8.42 1.86
N ILE A 34 -10.59 -8.81 2.54
CA ILE A 34 -10.86 -8.35 3.92
C ILE A 34 -10.04 -9.19 4.90
N ILE A 35 -9.34 -8.55 5.82
CA ILE A 35 -8.53 -9.24 6.83
C ILE A 35 -9.45 -10.01 7.79
N GLU A 36 -9.25 -11.32 7.94
CA GLU A 36 -10.16 -12.18 8.71
C GLU A 36 -9.74 -12.38 10.18
N GLU A 37 -8.48 -12.07 10.51
CA GLU A 37 -7.87 -12.37 11.80
C GLU A 37 -6.87 -11.28 12.25
N GLY A 38 -6.55 -11.24 13.54
CA GLY A 38 -5.60 -10.29 14.12
C GLY A 38 -6.17 -8.89 14.41
N VAL A 39 -5.27 -7.94 14.69
CA VAL A 39 -5.62 -6.59 15.18
C VAL A 39 -6.35 -5.73 14.15
N HIS A 40 -6.22 -6.08 12.87
CA HIS A 40 -6.84 -5.38 11.73
C HIS A 40 -8.01 -6.17 11.13
N LYS A 41 -8.59 -7.13 11.88
CA LYS A 41 -9.71 -7.93 11.42
C LYS A 41 -10.90 -7.05 11.01
N GLY A 42 -11.47 -7.35 9.85
CA GLY A 42 -12.59 -6.62 9.25
C GLY A 42 -12.17 -5.47 8.34
N GLU A 43 -10.88 -5.11 8.30
CA GLU A 43 -10.38 -4.06 7.42
C GLU A 43 -10.13 -4.57 6.00
N GLN A 44 -10.35 -3.70 5.02
CA GLN A 44 -9.89 -3.92 3.65
C GLN A 44 -8.36 -3.90 3.61
N CYS A 45 -7.77 -4.95 3.07
CA CYS A 45 -6.33 -5.02 2.86
C CYS A 45 -5.95 -4.45 1.49
N PHE A 46 -4.74 -3.91 1.43
CA PHE A 46 -4.10 -3.40 0.23
C PHE A 46 -2.70 -3.98 0.11
N TYR A 47 -2.15 -3.94 -1.08
CA TYR A 47 -0.76 -4.33 -1.32
C TYR A 47 -0.14 -3.45 -2.40
N ILE A 48 1.19 -3.37 -2.37
CA ILE A 48 1.99 -2.73 -3.41
C ILE A 48 2.49 -3.83 -4.33
N PRO A 49 2.03 -3.90 -5.59
CA PRO A 49 2.54 -4.89 -6.53
C PRO A 49 4.03 -4.70 -6.78
N ASN A 50 4.74 -5.81 -6.96
CA ASN A 50 6.20 -5.87 -7.15
C ASN A 50 7.02 -5.33 -5.98
N SER A 51 6.44 -5.33 -4.78
CA SER A 51 7.09 -4.97 -3.52
C SER A 51 7.04 -6.12 -2.52
N LYS A 52 8.04 -6.17 -1.63
CA LYS A 52 8.11 -7.09 -0.50
C LYS A 52 7.37 -6.58 0.73
N VAL A 53 6.74 -5.40 0.67
CA VAL A 53 6.03 -4.78 1.81
C VAL A 53 4.94 -5.70 2.37
N GLY A 54 4.30 -6.49 1.51
CA GLY A 54 3.23 -7.42 1.90
C GLY A 54 1.89 -6.71 2.05
N THR A 55 1.08 -7.24 2.97
CA THR A 55 -0.28 -6.76 3.24
C THR A 55 -0.25 -5.48 4.07
N ILE A 56 -0.97 -4.46 3.60
CA ILE A 56 -1.13 -3.16 4.26
C ILE A 56 -2.62 -3.01 4.65
N PRO A 57 -2.95 -2.90 5.94
CA PRO A 57 -4.32 -2.62 6.38
C PRO A 57 -4.73 -1.19 5.99
N GLY A 58 -6.02 -0.97 5.76
CA GLY A 58 -6.56 0.35 5.41
C GLY A 58 -6.24 1.42 6.46
N SER A 59 -6.16 1.06 7.74
CA SER A 59 -5.80 1.97 8.84
C SER A 59 -4.40 2.61 8.71
N ASP A 60 -3.48 1.96 8.00
CA ASP A 60 -2.11 2.45 7.79
C ASP A 60 -1.99 3.34 6.54
N LEU A 61 -3.12 3.69 5.91
CA LEU A 61 -3.20 4.48 4.69
C LEU A 61 -3.95 5.79 4.91
N LYS A 62 -3.34 6.90 4.48
CA LYS A 62 -3.98 8.22 4.46
C LYS A 62 -4.30 8.67 3.04
N GLU A 63 -5.33 9.50 2.91
CA GLU A 63 -5.78 10.04 1.61
C GLU A 63 -6.04 8.96 0.55
N LEU A 64 -6.54 7.79 0.98
CA LEU A 64 -6.83 6.69 0.08
C LEU A 64 -7.87 7.12 -0.96
N LYS A 65 -7.48 7.09 -2.24
CA LYS A 65 -8.37 7.45 -3.35
C LYS A 65 -8.21 6.50 -4.54
N PRO A 66 -9.32 6.19 -5.23
CA PRO A 66 -9.27 5.38 -6.45
C PRO A 66 -8.61 6.18 -7.58
N ILE A 67 -7.82 5.49 -8.42
CA ILE A 67 -7.12 6.08 -9.56
C ILE A 67 -7.20 5.20 -10.80
N SER A 68 -6.89 5.79 -11.95
CA SER A 68 -6.73 5.05 -13.20
C SER A 68 -5.47 4.18 -13.18
N ILE A 69 -5.48 3.11 -13.97
CA ILE A 69 -4.30 2.25 -14.18
C ILE A 69 -3.09 3.04 -14.69
N ALA A 70 -3.31 4.07 -15.51
CA ALA A 70 -2.23 4.92 -16.03
C ALA A 70 -1.52 5.69 -14.91
N ARG A 71 -2.29 6.33 -14.01
CA ARG A 71 -1.74 7.02 -12.83
C ARG A 71 -1.07 6.04 -11.87
N TRP A 72 -1.64 4.85 -11.73
CA TRP A 72 -1.10 3.82 -10.86
C TRP A 72 0.28 3.33 -11.33
N LYS A 73 0.45 3.07 -12.64
CA LYS A 73 1.75 2.72 -13.23
C LYS A 73 2.78 3.85 -13.13
N ASP A 74 2.34 5.11 -13.26
CA ASP A 74 3.20 6.29 -13.11
C ASP A 74 3.81 6.40 -11.71
N ILE A 75 2.98 6.21 -10.67
CA ILE A 75 3.44 6.22 -9.27
C ILE A 75 4.39 5.05 -9.01
N GLN A 76 4.09 3.84 -9.51
CA GLN A 76 5.01 2.70 -9.36
C GLN A 76 6.39 2.97 -9.97
N LYS A 77 6.43 3.53 -11.18
CA LYS A 77 7.69 3.92 -11.83
C LYS A 77 8.47 4.96 -11.01
N SER A 78 7.76 5.95 -10.45
CA SER A 78 8.38 6.99 -9.60
C SER A 78 9.03 6.43 -8.33
N LEU A 79 8.53 5.29 -7.85
CA LEU A 79 9.04 4.58 -6.68
C LEU A 79 10.14 3.56 -7.04
N GLY A 80 10.47 3.42 -8.32
CA GLY A 80 11.46 2.45 -8.81
C GLY A 80 10.93 1.02 -8.94
N PHE A 81 9.61 0.82 -8.84
CA PHE A 81 9.00 -0.48 -9.15
C PHE A 81 8.80 -0.59 -10.66
N ILE A 82 9.20 -1.72 -11.24
CA ILE A 82 8.97 -2.02 -12.66
C ILE A 82 7.56 -2.62 -12.75
N PRO A 83 6.58 -1.94 -13.38
CA PRO A 83 5.28 -2.55 -13.63
C PRO A 83 5.43 -3.62 -14.71
N GLU A 84 5.01 -4.85 -14.44
CA GLU A 84 4.85 -5.91 -15.46
C GLU A 84 3.74 -5.55 -16.47
#